data_AF-A0A0N0LJE6-F1
#
_entry.id   AF-A0A0N0LJE6-F1
#
_cell.length_a   1.000
_cell.length_b   1.000
_cell.length_c   1.000
_cell.angle_alpha   90.00
_cell.angle_beta   90.00
_cell.angle_gamma   90.00
#
_symmetry.space_group_name_H-M   'P 1'
#
loop_
_entity.id
_entity.type
_entity.pdbx_description
1 polymer ?
#
loop_
_entity_poly.entity_id
_entity_poly.type
_entity_poly.pdbx_seq_one_letter_code
_entity_poly.pdbx_strand_id
1 'polypeptide(L)'
;MGFFYLIKWFLSLFKKYLDQQTDPRPVNHFRPEEIITHYDDDRYDKYCNEQFEILIKCLIFCTYNSNKFWTIHYEEPSLRGLKDDLDDAFRQNSLNSMFRNNLISEILQPRLLYFKFIISKINENEWLFETIDLDNDERWKLINRIAEELLTGMKIKQRIYPVEY
;
A
#
# COMPACT_ATOMS: atom_id res chain seq x y z
N MET A 1 -45.31 16.41 0.88
CA MET A 1 -45.12 15.53 2.05
C MET A 1 -44.04 14.46 1.86
N GLY A 2 -43.81 13.87 0.66
CA GLY A 2 -42.83 12.76 0.50
C GLY A 2 -41.34 13.14 0.52
N PHE A 3 -40.97 14.34 0.08
CA PHE A 3 -39.56 14.75 -0.06
C PHE A 3 -38.83 14.91 1.30
N PHE A 4 -39.53 15.40 2.33
CA PHE A 4 -38.98 15.54 3.68
C PHE A 4 -38.75 14.18 4.37
N TYR A 5 -39.54 13.16 4.04
CA TYR A 5 -39.34 11.81 4.56
C TYR A 5 -38.12 11.13 3.93
N LEU A 6 -37.89 11.34 2.63
CA LEU A 6 -36.70 10.84 1.94
C LEU A 6 -35.42 11.46 2.49
N ILE A 7 -35.42 12.78 2.76
CA ILE A 7 -34.26 13.46 3.37
C ILE A 7 -34.00 12.93 4.78
N LYS A 8 -35.04 12.77 5.62
CA LYS A 8 -34.87 12.22 6.98
C LYS A 8 -34.38 10.77 6.95
N TRP A 9 -34.85 9.96 6.01
CA TRP A 9 -34.42 8.58 5.85
C TRP A 9 -32.96 8.51 5.35
N PHE A 10 -32.60 9.34 4.38
CA PHE A 10 -31.22 9.46 3.90
C PHE A 10 -30.26 9.91 5.01
N LEU A 11 -30.62 10.93 5.80
CA LEU A 11 -29.83 11.37 6.95
C LEU A 11 -29.69 10.29 8.03
N SER A 12 -30.73 9.46 8.23
CA SER A 12 -30.69 8.32 9.16
C SER A 12 -29.71 7.24 8.69
N LEU A 13 -29.71 6.91 7.39
CA LEU A 13 -28.77 5.97 6.81
C LEU A 13 -27.34 6.51 6.81
N PHE A 14 -27.17 7.78 6.46
CA PHE A 14 -25.87 8.44 6.46
C PHE A 14 -25.27 8.51 7.86
N LYS A 15 -26.11 8.79 8.87
CA LYS A 15 -25.68 8.74 10.27
C LYS A 15 -25.29 7.33 10.71
N LYS A 16 -26.07 6.30 10.35
CA LYS A 16 -25.70 4.90 10.63
C LYS A 16 -24.40 4.48 9.95
N TYR A 17 -24.15 4.96 8.73
CA TYR A 17 -22.90 4.72 8.01
C TYR A 17 -21.70 5.37 8.70
N LEU A 18 -21.84 6.63 9.13
CA LEU A 18 -20.80 7.31 9.93
C LEU A 18 -20.58 6.63 11.29
N ASP A 19 -21.66 6.27 11.98
CA ASP A 19 -21.60 5.59 13.27
C ASP A 19 -20.93 4.20 13.13
N GLN A 20 -21.15 3.48 12.01
CA GLN A 20 -20.47 2.20 11.70
C GLN A 20 -18.97 2.34 11.41
N GLN A 21 -18.48 3.52 11.00
CA GLN A 21 -17.03 3.78 10.93
C GLN A 21 -16.40 4.01 12.30
N THR A 22 -17.20 4.10 13.36
CA THR A 22 -16.76 4.30 14.75
C THR A 22 -16.69 2.96 15.51
N ASP A 23 -16.28 1.88 14.84
CA ASP A 23 -15.83 0.66 15.53
C ASP A 23 -14.50 0.98 16.25
N PRO A 24 -14.40 0.87 17.59
CA PRO A 24 -13.18 1.20 18.32
C PRO A 24 -12.20 0.05 18.19
N ARG A 25 -11.70 -0.21 16.98
CA ARG A 25 -10.44 -0.91 16.80
C ARG A 25 -9.33 0.08 17.10
N PRO A 26 -8.24 -0.32 17.78
CA PRO A 26 -7.22 0.62 18.23
C PRO A 26 -6.63 1.36 17.03
N VAL A 27 -7.08 2.60 16.84
CA VAL A 27 -6.55 3.56 15.89
C VAL A 27 -5.19 3.98 16.43
N ASN A 28 -4.17 3.17 16.19
CA ASN A 28 -2.79 3.61 16.25
C ASN A 28 -2.40 4.17 14.89
N HIS A 29 -3.06 5.25 14.46
CA HIS A 29 -2.44 6.21 13.56
C HIS A 29 -1.51 7.09 14.39
N PHE A 30 -0.45 6.49 14.95
CA PHE A 30 0.66 7.29 15.43
C PHE A 30 1.51 7.63 14.21
N ARG A 31 1.33 8.86 13.73
CA ARG A 31 2.32 9.56 12.93
C ARG A 31 3.12 10.46 13.87
N PRO A 32 4.13 9.97 14.61
CA PRO A 32 5.08 10.86 15.24
C PRO A 32 6.09 11.32 14.18
N GLU A 33 6.39 12.61 14.16
CA GLU A 33 7.61 13.12 13.53
C GLU A 33 8.81 12.34 14.13
N GLU A 34 9.59 11.66 13.30
CA GLU A 34 10.56 10.64 13.71
C GLU A 34 11.72 11.24 14.52
N ILE A 35 11.63 11.14 15.85
CA ILE A 35 12.79 11.11 16.75
C ILE A 35 13.18 9.64 16.88
N ILE A 36 14.24 9.22 16.19
CA ILE A 36 14.73 7.83 16.18
C ILE A 36 15.22 7.48 17.60
N THR A 37 14.57 6.54 18.28
CA THR A 37 15.05 5.97 19.54
C THR A 37 15.33 4.48 19.41
N HIS A 38 16.27 3.93 20.18
CA HIS A 38 16.57 2.49 20.20
C HIS A 38 15.36 1.60 20.53
N TYR A 39 14.29 2.16 21.11
CA TYR A 39 13.06 1.44 21.44
C TYR A 39 12.16 1.18 20.22
N ASP A 40 12.37 1.92 19.12
CA ASP A 40 11.61 1.74 17.88
C ASP A 40 12.08 0.52 17.10
N ASP A 41 13.38 0.23 17.06
CA ASP A 41 13.93 -0.89 16.28
C ASP A 41 13.33 -2.24 16.66
N ASP A 42 13.21 -2.55 17.96
CA ASP A 42 12.60 -3.80 18.44
C ASP A 42 11.14 -3.96 18.01
N ARG A 43 10.40 -2.85 17.92
CA ARG A 43 9.01 -2.86 17.48
C ARG A 43 8.92 -3.12 15.98
N TYR A 44 9.76 -2.49 15.17
CA TYR A 44 9.79 -2.73 13.72
C TYR A 44 10.31 -4.13 13.39
N ASP A 45 11.25 -4.66 14.17
CA ASP A 45 11.74 -6.03 14.02
C ASP A 45 10.64 -7.05 14.36
N LYS A 46 9.79 -6.77 15.37
CA LYS A 46 8.66 -7.63 15.76
C LYS A 46 7.64 -7.83 14.63
N TYR A 47 7.36 -6.80 13.83
CA TYR A 47 6.36 -6.84 12.75
C TYR A 47 7.00 -6.86 11.36
N CYS A 48 8.30 -7.17 11.26
CA CYS A 48 9.06 -7.07 10.01
C CYS A 48 8.51 -7.94 8.88
N ASN A 49 7.99 -9.13 9.19
CA ASN A 49 7.39 -10.03 8.21
C ASN A 49 6.11 -9.46 7.62
N GLU A 50 5.22 -8.89 8.44
CA GLU A 50 3.98 -8.26 7.98
C GLU A 50 4.29 -7.07 7.07
N GLN A 51 5.29 -6.25 7.43
CA GLN A 51 5.74 -5.13 6.60
C GLN A 51 6.34 -5.60 5.28
N PHE A 52 7.10 -6.70 5.31
CA PHE A 52 7.66 -7.30 4.11
C PHE A 52 6.55 -7.84 3.19
N GLU A 53 5.53 -8.50 3.74
CA GLU A 53 4.37 -8.95 2.98
C GLU A 53 3.62 -7.79 2.32
N ILE A 54 3.43 -6.68 3.02
CA ILE A 54 2.82 -5.45 2.46
C ILE A 54 3.67 -4.95 1.28
N LEU A 55 4.99 -4.86 1.44
CA LEU A 55 5.89 -4.47 0.35
C LEU A 55 5.73 -5.40 -0.86
N ILE A 56 5.74 -6.72 -0.66
CA ILE A 56 5.57 -7.69 -1.75
C ILE A 56 4.23 -7.53 -2.45
N LYS A 57 3.14 -7.38 -1.69
CA LYS A 57 1.79 -7.16 -2.25
C LYS A 57 1.73 -5.87 -3.08
N CYS A 58 2.28 -4.77 -2.58
CA CYS A 58 2.35 -3.51 -3.30
C CYS A 58 3.16 -3.65 -4.59
N LEU A 59 4.34 -4.28 -4.53
CA LEU A 59 5.17 -4.52 -5.71
C LEU A 59 4.44 -5.37 -6.74
N ILE A 60 3.79 -6.47 -6.32
CA ILE A 60 2.99 -7.31 -7.23
C ILE A 60 1.89 -6.48 -7.89
N PHE A 61 1.19 -5.66 -7.13
CA PHE A 61 0.13 -4.81 -7.66
C PHE A 61 0.67 -3.82 -8.70
N CYS A 62 1.85 -3.23 -8.47
CA CYS A 62 2.53 -2.38 -9.45
C CYS A 62 2.91 -3.11 -10.75
N THR A 63 2.96 -4.45 -10.77
CA THR A 63 3.24 -5.22 -11.99
C THR A 63 2.01 -5.45 -12.87
N TYR A 64 0.82 -5.06 -12.41
CA TYR A 64 -0.41 -5.35 -13.13
C TYR A 64 -0.58 -4.43 -14.33
N ASN A 65 -1.11 -5.00 -15.42
CA ASN A 65 -1.60 -4.26 -16.57
C ASN A 65 -3.09 -3.96 -16.38
N SER A 66 -3.65 -3.14 -17.26
CA SER A 66 -5.07 -2.75 -17.24
C SER A 66 -5.99 -3.96 -17.01
N ASN A 67 -5.80 -5.05 -17.75
CA ASN A 67 -6.63 -6.26 -17.65
C ASN A 67 -6.62 -6.94 -16.27
N LYS A 68 -5.47 -7.03 -15.60
CA LYS A 68 -5.37 -7.65 -14.26
C LYS A 68 -5.77 -6.68 -13.16
N PHE A 69 -5.55 -5.40 -13.38
CA PHE A 69 -5.80 -4.36 -12.39
C PHE A 69 -7.28 -4.31 -11.97
N TRP A 70 -8.18 -4.33 -12.97
CA TRP A 70 -9.64 -4.30 -12.74
C TRP A 70 -10.23 -5.58 -12.14
N THR A 71 -9.43 -6.65 -12.00
CA THR A 71 -9.88 -7.91 -11.41
C THR A 71 -9.69 -7.99 -9.89
N ILE A 72 -8.95 -7.05 -9.30
CA ILE A 72 -8.79 -6.99 -7.84
C ILE A 72 -9.96 -6.20 -7.25
N HIS A 73 -10.62 -6.76 -6.25
CA HIS A 73 -11.65 -6.05 -5.50
C HIS A 73 -10.98 -4.99 -4.61
N TYR A 74 -11.35 -3.72 -4.78
CA TYR A 74 -10.86 -2.59 -3.99
C TYR A 74 -11.05 -2.74 -2.46
N GLU A 75 -11.89 -3.69 -2.03
CA GLU A 75 -12.17 -3.98 -0.62
C GLU A 75 -11.15 -4.94 0.03
N GLU A 76 -10.11 -5.37 -0.71
CA GLU A 76 -9.11 -6.28 -0.17
C GLU A 76 -8.30 -5.59 0.96
N PRO A 77 -8.29 -6.13 2.19
CA PRO A 77 -7.81 -5.43 3.39
C PRO A 77 -6.36 -4.95 3.33
N SER A 78 -5.55 -5.53 2.45
CA SER A 78 -4.13 -5.24 2.28
C SER A 78 -3.80 -4.23 1.15
N LEU A 79 -4.82 -3.59 0.58
CA LEU A 79 -4.68 -2.43 -0.30
C LEU A 79 -5.62 -1.29 0.15
N ARG A 80 -5.50 -0.86 1.42
CA ARG A 80 -6.28 0.29 1.94
C ARG A 80 -6.06 1.56 1.10
N GLY A 81 -4.92 1.61 0.42
CA GLY A 81 -4.61 2.46 -0.72
C GLY A 81 -3.16 2.22 -1.08
N LEU A 82 -2.86 1.84 -2.34
CA LEU A 82 -1.50 1.46 -2.75
C LEU A 82 -0.44 2.49 -2.33
N LYS A 83 -0.77 3.77 -2.39
CA LYS A 83 0.10 4.87 -1.96
C LYS A 83 0.46 4.76 -0.47
N ASP A 84 -0.54 4.66 0.39
CA ASP A 84 -0.34 4.65 1.85
C ASP A 84 0.41 3.38 2.28
N ASP A 85 0.08 2.24 1.66
CA ASP A 85 0.76 0.96 1.91
C ASP A 85 2.23 1.00 1.44
N LEU A 86 2.51 1.65 0.31
CA LEU A 86 3.87 1.91 -0.15
C LEU A 86 4.60 2.87 0.80
N ASP A 87 3.99 3.98 1.21
CA ASP A 87 4.57 4.94 2.13
C ASP A 87 4.96 4.28 3.47
N ASP A 88 4.11 3.39 3.99
CA ASP A 88 4.34 2.62 5.21
C ASP A 88 5.45 1.57 5.05
N ALA A 89 5.45 0.83 3.94
CA ALA A 89 6.51 -0.13 3.62
C ALA A 89 7.88 0.55 3.43
N PHE A 90 7.89 1.77 2.90
CA PHE A 90 9.09 2.55 2.64
C PHE A 90 9.49 3.50 3.79
N ARG A 91 8.84 3.44 4.96
CA ARG A 91 9.35 4.09 6.16
C ARG A 91 10.76 3.58 6.47
N GLN A 92 11.63 4.48 6.92
CA GLN A 92 13.05 4.17 7.07
C GLN A 92 13.27 3.02 8.06
N ASN A 93 12.54 3.02 9.17
CA ASN A 93 12.63 1.96 10.17
C ASN A 93 12.12 0.61 9.65
N SER A 94 11.03 0.59 8.86
CA SER A 94 10.52 -0.62 8.20
C SER A 94 11.57 -1.23 7.25
N LEU A 95 12.13 -0.41 6.36
CA LEU A 95 13.17 -0.86 5.43
C LEU A 95 14.41 -1.37 6.17
N ASN A 96 14.90 -0.62 7.16
CA ASN A 96 16.07 -1.01 7.95
C ASN A 96 15.83 -2.34 8.66
N SER A 97 14.64 -2.53 9.24
CA SER A 97 14.23 -3.79 9.87
C SER A 97 14.26 -4.95 8.88
N MET A 98 13.75 -4.79 7.66
CA MET A 98 13.80 -5.84 6.63
C MET A 98 15.22 -6.23 6.22
N PHE A 99 16.16 -5.27 6.14
CA PHE A 99 17.57 -5.55 5.88
C PHE A 99 18.23 -6.27 7.06
N ARG A 100 18.06 -5.76 8.30
CA ARG A 100 18.62 -6.37 9.51
C ARG A 100 18.16 -7.82 9.70
N ASN A 101 16.89 -8.09 9.40
CA ASN A 101 16.28 -9.42 9.52
C ASN A 101 16.51 -10.31 8.28
N ASN A 102 17.33 -9.87 7.31
CA ASN A 102 17.68 -10.61 6.09
C ASN A 102 16.48 -11.00 5.21
N LEU A 103 15.36 -10.28 5.30
CA LEU A 103 14.20 -10.49 4.42
C LEU A 103 14.49 -9.95 3.01
N ILE A 104 15.31 -8.92 2.92
CA ILE A 104 15.76 -8.32 1.68
C ILE A 104 17.29 -8.29 1.67
N SER A 105 17.90 -8.73 0.57
CA SER A 105 19.33 -8.60 0.36
C SER A 105 19.75 -7.14 0.23
N GLU A 106 20.81 -6.71 0.94
CA GLU A 106 21.36 -5.34 0.88
C GLU A 106 21.73 -4.90 -0.54
N ILE A 107 22.11 -5.85 -1.42
CA ILE A 107 22.38 -5.58 -2.85
C ILE A 107 21.18 -4.91 -3.56
N LEU A 108 19.95 -5.13 -3.07
CA LEU A 108 18.73 -4.53 -3.64
C LEU A 108 18.44 -3.13 -3.11
N GLN A 109 19.15 -2.66 -2.08
CA GLN A 109 18.91 -1.37 -1.44
C GLN A 109 18.92 -0.19 -2.43
N PRO A 110 19.90 -0.07 -3.37
CA PRO A 110 19.89 1.02 -4.34
C PRO A 110 18.65 1.00 -5.23
N ARG A 111 18.18 -0.21 -5.62
CA ARG A 111 17.01 -0.37 -6.48
C ARG A 111 15.71 -0.05 -5.74
N LEU A 112 15.60 -0.43 -4.46
CA LEU A 112 14.48 -0.08 -3.59
C LEU A 112 14.39 1.43 -3.36
N LEU A 113 15.51 2.09 -3.09
CA LEU A 113 15.55 3.55 -2.94
C LEU A 113 15.20 4.27 -4.23
N TYR A 114 15.64 3.74 -5.38
CA TYR A 114 15.26 4.27 -6.68
C TYR A 114 13.76 4.12 -6.96
N PHE A 115 13.18 2.96 -6.62
CA PHE A 115 11.74 2.75 -6.72
C PHE A 115 10.97 3.75 -5.83
N LYS A 116 11.37 3.88 -4.56
CA LYS A 116 10.83 4.88 -3.62
C LYS A 116 10.87 6.30 -4.20
N PHE A 117 11.98 6.66 -4.82
CA PHE A 117 12.14 7.97 -5.46
C PHE A 117 11.17 8.18 -6.62
N ILE A 118 10.92 7.16 -7.45
CA ILE A 118 10.00 7.28 -8.60
C ILE A 118 8.56 7.43 -8.12
N ILE A 119 8.12 6.59 -7.18
CA ILE A 119 6.75 6.66 -6.66
C ILE A 119 6.49 7.99 -5.95
N SER A 120 7.52 8.60 -5.32
CA SER A 120 7.40 9.92 -4.69
C SER A 120 7.25 11.06 -5.70
N LYS A 121 7.32 10.81 -7.01
CA LYS A 121 7.05 11.80 -8.07
C LYS A 121 5.63 11.74 -8.60
N ILE A 122 4.84 10.75 -8.17
CA ILE A 122 3.42 10.64 -8.53
C ILE A 122 2.65 11.65 -7.69
N ASN A 123 1.84 12.49 -8.33
CA ASN A 123 1.01 13.45 -7.60
C ASN A 123 -0.12 12.74 -6.85
N GLU A 124 -0.58 13.32 -5.74
CA GLU A 124 -1.65 12.74 -4.91
C GLU A 124 -2.88 12.30 -5.72
N ASN A 125 -3.34 13.16 -6.62
CA ASN A 125 -4.53 12.91 -7.44
C ASN A 125 -4.30 11.82 -8.50
N GLU A 126 -3.05 11.53 -8.85
CA GLU A 126 -2.70 10.49 -9.83
C GLU A 126 -2.66 9.10 -9.19
N TRP A 127 -2.78 9.00 -7.86
CA TRP A 127 -2.99 7.71 -7.19
C TRP A 127 -4.45 7.23 -7.29
N LEU A 128 -5.34 8.02 -7.88
CA LEU A 128 -6.66 7.58 -8.33
C LEU A 128 -6.48 6.70 -9.58
N PHE A 129 -6.32 5.41 -9.36
CA PHE A 129 -5.98 4.44 -10.41
C PHE A 129 -6.96 4.41 -11.58
N GLU A 130 -8.22 4.75 -11.34
CA GLU A 130 -9.23 4.81 -12.39
C GLU A 130 -8.92 5.87 -13.45
N THR A 131 -8.04 6.81 -13.14
CA THR A 131 -7.63 7.90 -14.02
C THR A 131 -6.35 7.59 -14.81
N ILE A 132 -5.68 6.48 -14.52
CA ILE A 132 -4.39 6.12 -15.10
C ILE A 132 -4.58 5.21 -16.31
N ASP A 133 -4.07 5.63 -17.46
CA ASP A 133 -3.91 4.74 -18.63
C ASP A 133 -2.66 3.87 -18.45
N LEU A 134 -2.81 2.75 -17.74
CA LEU A 134 -1.71 1.83 -17.40
C LEU A 134 -0.98 1.27 -18.64
N ASP A 135 -1.64 1.21 -19.79
CA ASP A 135 -1.05 0.66 -21.01
C ASP A 135 -0.16 1.68 -21.74
N ASN A 136 -0.36 2.98 -21.49
CA ASN A 136 0.36 4.06 -22.18
C ASN A 136 1.14 5.00 -21.26
N ASP A 137 0.90 5.03 -19.94
CA ASP A 137 1.66 5.89 -19.03
C ASP A 137 3.10 5.36 -18.83
N GLU A 138 4.06 6.05 -19.42
CA GLU A 138 5.48 5.71 -19.37
C GLU A 138 6.06 5.67 -17.94
N ARG A 139 5.51 6.46 -17.01
CA ARG A 139 5.94 6.41 -15.59
C ARG A 139 5.45 5.11 -14.95
N TRP A 140 4.21 4.70 -15.22
CA TRP A 140 3.70 3.42 -14.72
C TRP A 140 4.41 2.22 -15.35
N LYS A 141 4.76 2.28 -16.64
CA LYS A 141 5.63 1.27 -17.26
C LYS A 141 6.99 1.17 -16.57
N LEU A 142 7.57 2.32 -16.19
CA LEU A 142 8.82 2.35 -15.43
C LEU A 142 8.67 1.74 -14.03
N ILE A 143 7.61 2.11 -13.31
CA ILE A 143 7.28 1.56 -11.98
C ILE A 143 7.10 0.04 -12.08
N ASN A 144 6.29 -0.43 -13.02
CA ASN A 144 6.04 -1.84 -13.29
C ASN A 144 7.34 -2.61 -13.52
N ARG A 145 8.19 -2.13 -14.44
CA ARG A 145 9.47 -2.77 -14.74
C ARG A 145 10.37 -2.88 -13.50
N ILE A 146 10.48 -1.82 -12.71
CA ILE A 146 11.33 -1.82 -11.50
C ILE A 146 10.74 -2.75 -10.44
N ALA A 147 9.42 -2.78 -10.29
CA ALA A 147 8.74 -3.69 -9.38
C ALA A 147 9.02 -5.16 -9.75
N GLU A 148 8.98 -5.52 -11.04
CA GLU A 148 9.33 -6.87 -11.49
C GLU A 148 10.79 -7.23 -11.21
N GLU A 149 11.71 -6.31 -11.43
CA GLU A 149 13.13 -6.53 -11.12
C GLU A 149 13.35 -6.72 -9.61
N LEU A 150 12.67 -5.94 -8.77
CA LEU A 150 12.72 -6.08 -7.31
C LEU A 150 12.18 -7.42 -6.86
N LEU A 151 10.98 -7.81 -7.32
CA LEU A 151 10.36 -9.09 -7.01
C LEU A 151 11.23 -10.28 -7.46
N THR A 152 11.88 -10.14 -8.63
CA THR A 152 12.83 -11.13 -9.14
C THR A 152 14.09 -11.20 -8.28
N GLY A 153 14.66 -10.06 -7.91
CA GLY A 153 15.81 -9.97 -7.01
C GLY A 153 15.53 -10.56 -5.63
N MET A 154 14.31 -10.37 -5.11
CA MET A 154 13.81 -10.96 -3.86
C MET A 154 13.44 -12.44 -3.99
N LYS A 155 13.58 -13.04 -5.18
CA LYS A 155 13.24 -14.44 -5.48
C LYS A 155 11.78 -14.80 -5.18
N ILE A 156 10.88 -13.83 -5.19
CA ILE A 156 9.44 -14.09 -5.13
C ILE A 156 9.07 -14.80 -6.42
N LYS A 157 8.31 -15.90 -6.37
CA LYS A 157 7.89 -16.66 -7.57
C LYS A 157 6.42 -16.45 -7.93
N GLN A 158 5.56 -16.23 -6.94
CA GLN A 158 4.15 -15.99 -7.14
C GLN A 158 3.91 -14.49 -7.34
N ARG A 159 3.31 -14.12 -8.47
CA ARG A 159 2.93 -12.74 -8.84
C ARG A 159 1.41 -12.53 -8.79
N ILE A 160 0.72 -13.43 -8.10
CA ILE A 160 -0.73 -13.49 -8.07
C ILE A 160 -1.15 -13.10 -6.66
N TYR A 161 -2.03 -12.12 -6.57
CA TYR A 161 -2.66 -11.78 -5.30
C TYR A 161 -3.52 -12.97 -4.86
N PRO A 162 -3.37 -13.50 -3.65
CA PRO A 162 -4.25 -14.55 -3.17
C PRO A 162 -5.66 -13.98 -3.01
N VAL A 163 -6.55 -14.30 -3.96
CA VAL A 163 -7.97 -14.04 -3.81
C VAL A 163 -8.48 -15.03 -2.77
N GLU A 164 -8.60 -14.60 -1.52
CA GLU A 164 -9.29 -15.38 -0.49
C GLU A 164 -10.80 -15.31 -0.78
N TYR A 165 -11.38 -16.46 -1.14
CA TYR A 165 -12.82 -16.65 -1.37
C TYR A 165 -13.58 -16.89 -0.07
#